data_AF-A0A0B1TMK8-F1
#
_entry.id   AF-A0A0B1TMK8-F1
#
_cell.length_a   1.000
_cell.length_b   1.000
_cell.length_c   1.000
_cell.angle_alpha   90.00
_cell.angle_beta   90.00
_cell.angle_gamma   90.00
#
_symmetry.space_group_name_H-M   'P 1'
#
loop_
_entity.id
_entity.type
_entity.pdbx_description
1 polymer ?
#
loop_
_entity_poly.entity_id
_entity_poly.type
_entity_poly.pdbx_seq_one_letter_code
_entity_poly.pdbx_strand_id
1 'polypeptide(L)'
;MEDAEDDVKFSPEINVYPLNASSGLTRSDMETFQKDAVFGDITFWHPSGRKHMELFMGMLFDGCKLTLQNKEFMQWLTDQKFDVAFSHMYHTCPIGLIHAAKIPTWIWLNRRRLPRSGSCC
;
A
#
# COMPACT_ATOMS: atom_id res chain seq x y z
N MET A 1 -8.30 5.25 9.97
CA MET A 1 -8.72 4.44 8.81
C MET A 1 -9.35 3.19 9.38
N GLU A 2 -10.47 3.36 10.09
CA GLU A 2 -11.19 2.27 10.77
C GLU A 2 -12.47 1.91 10.01
N ASP A 3 -12.88 2.76 9.06
CA ASP A 3 -14.14 2.61 8.31
C ASP A 3 -13.98 1.76 7.03
N ALA A 4 -12.77 1.30 6.70
CA ALA A 4 -12.50 0.53 5.48
C ALA A 4 -12.59 -0.99 5.67
N GLU A 5 -12.56 -1.48 6.91
CA GLU A 5 -12.49 -2.91 7.21
C GLU A 5 -13.88 -3.58 7.24
N ASP A 6 -14.95 -2.82 7.50
CA ASP A 6 -16.34 -3.34 7.57
C ASP A 6 -17.05 -3.42 6.20
N ASP A 7 -16.59 -2.64 5.20
CA ASP A 7 -17.23 -2.56 3.87
C ASP A 7 -16.73 -3.60 2.86
N VAL A 8 -15.64 -4.33 3.16
CA VAL A 8 -15.03 -5.29 2.23
C VAL A 8 -15.36 -6.72 2.63
N LYS A 9 -16.46 -7.24 2.09
CA LYS A 9 -16.84 -8.65 2.23
C LYS A 9 -15.93 -9.53 1.39
N PHE A 10 -14.99 -10.23 2.02
CA PHE A 10 -14.18 -11.25 1.37
C PHE A 10 -14.99 -12.55 1.20
N SER A 11 -14.76 -13.25 0.09
CA SER A 11 -15.27 -14.61 -0.10
C SER A 11 -14.68 -15.54 0.98
N PRO A 12 -15.42 -16.53 1.50
CA PRO A 12 -14.92 -17.47 2.52
C PRO A 12 -13.69 -18.29 2.08
N GLU A 13 -13.39 -18.31 0.78
CA GLU A 13 -12.21 -18.98 0.21
C GLU A 13 -10.92 -18.14 0.31
N ILE A 14 -11.01 -16.89 0.77
CA ILE A 14 -9.88 -15.96 0.86
C ILE A 14 -9.30 -16.00 2.27
N ASN A 15 -8.06 -16.45 2.40
CA ASN A 15 -7.31 -16.37 3.65
C ASN A 15 -6.75 -14.95 3.84
N VAL A 16 -7.25 -14.25 4.87
CA VAL A 16 -6.79 -12.91 5.24
C VAL A 16 -5.83 -13.02 6.42
N TYR A 17 -4.61 -12.48 6.24
CA TYR A 17 -3.61 -12.39 7.29
C TYR A 17 -3.46 -10.93 7.73
N PRO A 18 -4.14 -10.50 8.82
CA PRO A 18 -4.00 -9.13 9.32
C PRO A 18 -2.62 -8.97 9.96
N LEU A 19 -1.89 -7.93 9.54
CA LEU A 19 -0.60 -7.57 10.10
C LEU A 19 -0.70 -6.18 10.73
N ASN A 20 -0.24 -6.06 11.98
CA ASN A 20 -0.15 -4.78 12.63
C ASN A 20 1.10 -4.05 12.12
N ALA A 21 0.90 -3.16 11.14
CA ALA A 21 1.94 -2.33 10.55
C ALA A 21 1.78 -0.85 10.96
N SER A 22 1.24 -0.58 12.14
CA SER A 22 1.05 0.79 12.63
C SER A 22 2.42 1.42 12.95
N SER A 23 2.77 2.48 12.22
CA SER A 23 4.01 3.26 12.40
C SER A 23 3.87 4.36 13.45
N GLY A 24 2.82 4.33 14.29
CA GLY A 24 2.59 5.34 15.34
C GLY A 24 2.00 6.67 14.86
N LEU A 25 1.56 6.75 13.60
CA LEU A 25 0.88 7.92 13.05
C LEU A 25 -0.57 7.96 13.55
N THR A 26 -0.99 9.11 14.08
CA THR A 26 -2.36 9.27 14.58
C THR A 26 -3.32 9.60 13.44
N ARG A 27 -4.60 9.27 13.62
CA ARG A 27 -5.67 9.62 12.67
C ARG A 27 -5.73 11.13 12.41
N SER A 28 -5.53 11.94 13.45
CA SER A 28 -5.49 13.40 13.34
C SER A 28 -4.35 13.89 12.45
N ASP A 29 -3.18 13.24 12.49
CA ASP A 29 -2.04 13.61 11.65
C ASP A 29 -2.35 13.31 10.17
N MET A 30 -3.00 12.17 9.90
CA MET A 30 -3.46 11.79 8.56
C MET A 30 -4.52 12.73 7.99
N GLU A 31 -5.51 13.12 8.81
CA GLU A 31 -6.55 14.04 8.37
C GLU A 31 -6.00 15.45 8.12
N THR A 32 -5.04 15.90 8.93
CA THR A 32 -4.35 17.17 8.73
C THR A 32 -3.51 17.13 7.45
N PHE A 33 -2.74 16.06 7.26
CA PHE A 33 -1.99 15.79 6.04
C PHE A 33 -2.89 15.85 4.80
N GLN A 34 -4.04 15.17 4.82
CA GLN A 34 -4.96 15.12 3.70
C GLN A 34 -5.60 16.50 3.41
N LYS A 35 -5.96 17.26 4.46
CA LYS A 35 -6.51 18.62 4.29
C LYS A 35 -5.48 19.54 3.63
N ASP A 36 -4.25 19.52 4.12
CA ASP A 36 -3.19 20.37 3.60
C ASP A 36 -2.82 19.97 2.15
N ALA A 37 -2.76 18.68 1.84
CA ALA A 37 -2.46 18.20 0.49
C ALA A 37 -3.51 18.56 -0.56
N VAL A 38 -4.80 18.48 -0.18
CA VAL A 38 -5.92 18.62 -1.10
C VAL A 38 -6.33 20.08 -1.27
N PHE A 39 -6.29 20.86 -0.18
CA PHE A 39 -6.79 22.24 -0.16
C PHE A 39 -5.68 23.29 -0.03
N GLY A 40 -4.46 22.89 0.33
CA GLY A 40 -3.32 23.80 0.41
C GLY A 40 -2.64 23.95 -0.94
N ASP A 41 -2.28 25.19 -1.30
CA ASP A 41 -1.40 25.49 -2.43
C ASP A 41 0.07 25.14 -2.10
N ILE A 42 0.31 23.94 -1.58
CA ILE A 42 1.66 23.48 -1.25
C ILE A 42 2.31 22.97 -2.53
N THR A 43 3.21 23.78 -3.08
CA THR A 43 4.06 23.31 -4.17
C THR A 43 5.04 22.27 -3.66
N PHE A 44 5.35 21.27 -4.51
CA PHE A 44 6.31 20.20 -4.21
C PHE A 44 7.67 20.74 -3.72
N TRP A 45 8.07 21.91 -4.21
CA TRP A 45 9.35 22.54 -3.90
C TRP A 45 9.37 23.37 -2.61
N HIS A 46 8.21 23.63 -1.99
CA HIS A 46 8.14 24.38 -0.74
C HIS A 46 8.63 23.53 0.44
N PRO A 47 9.30 24.11 1.47
CA PRO A 47 9.74 23.36 2.64
C PRO A 47 8.63 22.58 3.36
N SER A 48 7.39 23.10 3.34
CA SER A 48 6.21 22.40 3.86
C SER A 48 5.83 21.19 3.00
N GLY A 49 5.87 21.33 1.67
CA GLY A 49 5.65 20.23 0.73
C GLY A 49 6.71 19.14 0.83
N ARG A 50 7.96 19.48 1.15
CA ARG A 50 9.01 18.48 1.44
C ARG A 50 8.74 17.69 2.71
N LYS A 51 8.35 18.35 3.81
CA LYS A 51 7.98 17.64 5.05
C LYS A 51 6.80 16.69 4.83
N HIS A 52 5.84 17.13 4.04
CA HIS A 52 4.70 16.32 3.63
C HIS A 52 5.15 15.06 2.86
N MET A 53 5.99 15.22 1.84
CA MET A 53 6.56 14.08 1.11
C MET A 53 7.42 13.17 1.99
N GLU A 54 8.17 13.73 2.93
CA GLU A 54 8.99 12.96 3.87
C GLU A 54 8.13 12.09 4.80
N LEU A 55 7.05 12.63 5.36
CA LEU A 55 6.09 11.87 6.17
C LEU A 55 5.39 10.78 5.35
N PHE A 56 4.98 11.09 4.11
CA PHE A 56 4.34 10.12 3.22
C PHE A 56 5.28 8.97 2.85
N MET A 57 6.52 9.30 2.46
CA MET A 57 7.54 8.29 2.15
C MET A 57 7.93 7.48 3.39
N GLY A 58 8.06 8.14 4.55
CA GLY A 58 8.30 7.49 5.83
C GLY A 58 7.22 6.46 6.16
N MET A 59 5.94 6.80 6.01
CA MET A 59 4.83 5.86 6.20
C MET A 59 4.95 4.63 5.30
N LEU A 60 5.28 4.82 4.01
CA LEU A 60 5.42 3.71 3.07
C LEU A 60 6.58 2.77 3.43
N PHE A 61 7.71 3.31 3.91
CA PHE A 61 8.88 2.51 4.27
C PHE A 61 8.80 1.90 5.67
N ASP A 62 8.36 2.66 6.67
CA ASP A 62 8.28 2.21 8.06
C ASP A 62 7.24 1.11 8.22
N GLY A 63 6.07 1.27 7.59
CA GLY A 63 5.06 0.21 7.54
C GLY A 63 5.64 -1.07 6.93
N CYS A 64 6.41 -0.94 5.84
CA CYS A 64 7.03 -2.11 5.23
C CYS A 64 8.09 -2.78 6.10
N LYS A 65 8.92 -1.98 6.76
CA LYS A 65 9.95 -2.48 7.67
C LYS A 65 9.33 -3.32 8.79
N LEU A 66 8.23 -2.86 9.37
CA LEU A 66 7.49 -3.59 10.40
C LEU A 66 6.93 -4.91 9.85
N THR A 67 6.34 -4.89 8.65
CA THR A 67 5.84 -6.10 7.97
C THR A 67 6.97 -7.13 7.73
N LEU A 68 8.13 -6.70 7.25
CA LEU A 68 9.27 -7.57 6.97
C LEU A 68 9.94 -8.12 8.24
N GLN A 69 9.82 -7.43 9.37
CA GLN A 69 10.33 -7.91 10.66
C GLN A 69 9.53 -9.09 11.23
N ASN A 70 8.30 -9.31 10.75
CA ASN A 70 7.50 -10.45 11.17
C ASN A 70 8.00 -11.75 10.52
N LYS A 71 8.83 -12.49 11.26
CA LYS A 71 9.44 -13.74 10.78
C LYS A 71 8.43 -14.84 10.50
N GLU A 72 7.36 -14.93 11.29
CA GLU A 72 6.31 -15.94 11.13
C GLU A 72 5.58 -15.72 9.80
N PHE A 73 5.21 -14.47 9.51
CA PHE A 73 4.62 -14.11 8.23
C PHE A 73 5.55 -14.41 7.05
N MET A 74 6.84 -14.08 7.16
CA MET A 74 7.81 -14.32 6.08
C MET A 74 8.07 -15.82 5.84
N GLN A 75 8.05 -16.65 6.88
CA GLN A 75 8.13 -18.10 6.76
C GLN A 75 6.89 -18.65 6.06
N TRP A 76 5.70 -18.29 6.55
CA TRP A 76 4.44 -18.67 5.92
C TRP A 76 4.39 -18.28 4.44
N LEU A 77 4.76 -17.04 4.12
CA LEU A 77 4.76 -16.52 2.74
C LEU A 77 5.69 -17.33 1.82
N THR A 78 6.84 -17.77 2.34
CA THR A 78 7.82 -18.57 1.59
C THR A 78 7.38 -20.03 1.44
N ASP A 79 6.65 -20.56 2.41
CA ASP A 79 6.17 -21.94 2.44
C ASP A 79 4.95 -22.16 1.54
N GLN A 80 4.10 -21.14 1.37
CA GLN A 80 2.92 -21.22 0.50
C GLN A 80 3.25 -21.27 -1.00
N LYS A 81 4.47 -20.89 -1.42
CA LYS A 81 4.94 -20.98 -2.82
C LYS A 81 3.95 -20.40 -3.85
N PHE A 82 3.54 -19.15 -3.67
CA PHE A 82 2.65 -18.49 -4.61
C PHE A 82 3.27 -18.35 -6.02
N ASP A 83 2.47 -18.62 -7.05
CA ASP A 83 2.89 -18.49 -8.45
C ASP A 83 2.78 -17.06 -8.98
N VAL A 84 1.79 -16.31 -8.50
CA VAL A 84 1.45 -14.96 -8.98
C VAL A 84 1.18 -14.03 -7.80
N ALA A 85 1.77 -12.84 -7.84
CA ALA A 85 1.46 -11.76 -6.91
C ALA A 85 0.90 -10.53 -7.62
N PHE A 86 -0.05 -9.85 -6.98
CA PHE A 86 -0.58 -8.57 -7.44
C PHE A 86 -0.06 -7.45 -6.55
N SER A 87 0.58 -6.44 -7.12
CA SER A 87 1.08 -5.27 -6.39
C SER A 87 0.51 -3.99 -6.95
N HIS A 88 0.07 -3.08 -6.07
CA HIS A 88 -0.39 -1.76 -6.49
C HIS A 88 0.77 -0.76 -6.61
N MET A 89 0.65 0.20 -7.53
CA MET A 89 1.79 1.04 -7.94
C MET A 89 2.43 1.89 -6.87
N TYR A 90 1.63 2.37 -5.92
CA TYR A 90 2.10 3.28 -4.89
C TYR A 90 2.73 2.57 -3.70
N HIS A 91 2.72 1.23 -3.66
CA HIS A 91 3.28 0.48 -2.55
C HIS A 91 4.60 -0.17 -2.96
N THR A 92 5.67 0.24 -2.28
CA THR A 92 7.00 -0.38 -2.42
C THR A 92 7.08 -1.71 -1.67
N CYS A 93 6.26 -1.91 -0.63
CA CYS A 93 6.36 -3.10 0.21
C CYS A 93 6.05 -4.44 -0.46
N PRO A 94 4.98 -4.56 -1.28
CA PRO A 94 4.68 -5.81 -1.98
C PRO A 94 5.85 -6.24 -2.88
N ILE A 95 6.59 -5.31 -3.47
CA ILE A 95 7.76 -5.61 -4.31
C ILE A 95 8.85 -6.29 -3.48
N GLY A 96 9.12 -5.77 -2.28
CA GLY A 96 10.07 -6.39 -1.34
C GLY A 96 9.64 -7.80 -0.92
N LEU A 97 8.35 -7.99 -0.65
CA LEU A 97 7.78 -9.30 -0.29
C LEU A 97 7.87 -10.31 -1.42
N ILE A 98 7.52 -9.91 -2.64
CA ILE A 98 7.62 -10.74 -3.86
C ILE A 98 9.05 -11.22 -4.06
N HIS A 99 10.01 -10.30 -3.91
CA HIS A 99 11.42 -10.62 -4.04
C HIS A 99 11.91 -11.58 -2.94
N ALA A 100 11.53 -11.34 -1.68
CA ALA A 100 11.92 -12.19 -0.55
C ALA A 100 11.32 -13.60 -0.62
N ALA A 101 10.05 -13.71 -1.05
CA ALA A 101 9.35 -14.99 -1.20
C ALA A 101 9.70 -15.74 -2.50
N LYS A 102 10.47 -15.13 -3.40
CA LYS A 102 10.88 -15.67 -4.71
C LYS A 102 9.68 -16.05 -5.60
N ILE A 103 8.65 -15.20 -5.62
CA ILE A 103 7.46 -15.42 -6.46
C ILE A 103 7.84 -15.16 -7.93
N PRO A 104 7.59 -16.10 -8.86
CA PRO A 104 8.11 -16.02 -10.23
C PRO A 104 7.40 -14.98 -11.09
N THR A 105 6.10 -14.74 -10.85
CA THR A 105 5.29 -13.80 -11.64
C THR A 105 4.66 -12.75 -10.75
N TRP A 106 4.70 -11.50 -11.19
CA TRP A 106 3.99 -10.42 -10.50
C TRP A 106 3.38 -9.43 -11.49
N ILE A 107 2.19 -8.94 -11.14
CA ILE A 107 1.42 -8.01 -11.94
C ILE A 107 1.38 -6.67 -11.22
N TRP A 108 1.94 -5.67 -11.89
CA TRP A 108 1.94 -4.31 -11.40
C TRP A 108 0.63 -3.61 -11.77
N LEU A 109 -0.26 -3.46 -10.80
CA LEU A 109 -1.58 -2.85 -10.97
C LEU A 109 -1.45 -1.33 -11.02
N ASN A 110 -1.50 -0.81 -12.25
CA ASN A 110 -1.65 0.59 -12.55
C ASN A 110 -3.12 0.88 -12.88
N ARG A 111 -3.91 1.37 -11.92
CA ARG A 111 -5.30 1.74 -12.21
C ARG A 111 -5.34 3.05 -13.01
N ARG A 112 -5.07 2.98 -14.32
CA ARG A 112 -5.58 3.98 -15.28
C ARG A 112 -6.82 3.37 -15.92
N ARG A 113 -7.99 3.95 -15.62
CA ARG A 113 -9.17 3.71 -16.47
C ARG A 113 -8.82 4.30 -17.82
N LEU A 114 -8.39 3.46 -18.77
CA LEU A 114 -8.31 3.88 -20.16
C LEU A 114 -9.72 4.39 -20.53
N PRO A 115 -9.86 5.61 -21.09
CA PRO A 115 -11.11 5.94 -21.75
C PRO A 115 -11.35 4.83 -22.75
N ARG A 116 -12.49 4.14 -22.66
CA ARG A 116 -12.88 3.14 -23.65
C ARG A 116 -12.87 3.87 -25.00
N SER A 117 -11.82 3.71 -25.80
CA SER A 117 -11.89 3.99 -27.23
C SER A 117 -12.76 2.89 -27.82
N GLY A 118 -14.06 3.10 -27.72
CA GLY A 118 -15.09 2.18 -28.13
C GLY A 118 -16.30 2.99 -28.50
N SER A 119 -16.15 3.80 -29.55
CA SER A 119 -17.22 3.98 -30.53
C SER A 119 -17.60 2.57 -31.01
N CYS A 120 -18.58 1.97 -30.34
CA CYS A 120 -19.26 0.77 -30.79
C CYS A 120 -20.68 1.19 -31.20
N CYS A 121 -20.94 0.99 -32.49
CA CYS A 121 -22.21 1.07 -33.22
C CYS A 121 -22.80 2.47 -33.43
#